data_AF-A0A4R8Q5Z1-F1
#
_entry.id   AF-A0A4R8Q5Z1-F1
#
_cell.length_a   1.000
_cell.length_b   1.000
_cell.length_c   1.000
_cell.angle_alpha   90.00
_cell.angle_beta   90.00
_cell.angle_gamma   90.00
#
_symmetry.space_group_name_H-M   'P 1'
#
loop_
_entity.id
_entity.type
_entity.pdbx_description
1 polymer ?
#
loop_
_entity_poly.entity_id
_entity_poly.type
_entity_poly.pdbx_seq_one_letter_code
_entity_poly.pdbx_strand_id
1 'polypeptide(L)'
;MPRRRSGKMLLQLGDYSFYAPVARGPSISPAALTRAFNKTQSSTTDIVSRAGFIGYTEQVYPGILEICRIFVVDAFRKRKCDIRRLSEGQAISPICMGDDATMAQYLSCMAPLADADWVSTEPGHVVRGAAPIPPESGRDRALLFIRDHPPRLSESWSGQTDPVRALTAEAAGKRALAELRVDDCTSAAFHGVMEDFIGGIVDAYDFAGSDPYFGGGGLNVLELGAGAAGTAGWLAPLLKGSRPGLDGRVSYGLYDKEAGLLEDVREA
;
A
#
# COMPACT_ATOMS: atom_id res chain seq x y z
N MET A 1 36.43 -34.91 -31.16
CA MET A 1 35.91 -33.58 -30.78
C MET A 1 34.48 -33.71 -30.28
N PRO A 2 34.18 -33.46 -29.00
CA PRO A 2 32.81 -33.53 -28.48
C PRO A 2 32.09 -32.18 -28.69
N ARG A 3 30.85 -32.25 -29.20
CA ARG A 3 29.96 -31.10 -29.38
C ARG A 3 29.50 -30.57 -28.02
N ARG A 4 29.72 -29.28 -27.76
CA ARG A 4 29.13 -28.52 -26.65
C ARG A 4 27.60 -28.63 -26.69
N ARG A 5 27.00 -29.26 -25.68
CA ARG A 5 25.58 -29.04 -25.36
C ARG A 5 25.48 -27.73 -24.56
N SER A 6 24.88 -26.72 -25.17
CA SER A 6 24.41 -25.52 -24.48
C SER A 6 23.22 -25.91 -23.61
N GLY A 7 23.43 -26.08 -22.31
CA GLY A 7 22.35 -26.22 -21.34
C GLY A 7 21.64 -24.87 -21.17
N LYS A 8 20.38 -24.79 -21.59
CA LYS A 8 19.45 -23.78 -21.08
C LYS A 8 18.82 -24.38 -19.81
N MET A 9 19.14 -23.78 -18.67
CA MET A 9 18.51 -24.10 -17.40
C MET A 9 17.11 -23.48 -17.39
N LEU A 10 16.08 -24.31 -17.54
CA LEU A 10 14.69 -23.92 -17.33
C LEU A 10 14.46 -23.78 -15.81
N LEU A 11 14.11 -22.58 -15.36
CA LEU A 11 13.38 -22.43 -14.10
C LEU A 11 11.90 -22.67 -14.42
N GLN A 12 11.45 -23.89 -14.13
CA GLN A 12 10.09 -24.37 -14.40
C GLN A 12 9.18 -23.92 -13.25
N LEU A 13 8.46 -22.81 -13.44
CA LEU A 13 7.37 -22.36 -12.58
C LEU A 13 6.04 -22.76 -13.26
N GLY A 14 5.59 -23.99 -13.02
CA GLY A 14 4.27 -24.49 -13.43
C GLY A 14 4.05 -24.63 -14.94
N ASP A 15 3.37 -25.69 -15.36
CA ASP A 15 3.13 -26.02 -16.77
C ASP A 15 2.09 -25.10 -17.45
N TYR A 16 2.42 -23.82 -17.64
CA TYR A 16 1.73 -22.94 -18.57
C TYR A 16 2.67 -22.56 -19.72
N SER A 17 2.68 -23.40 -20.76
CA SER A 17 3.36 -23.08 -22.02
C SER A 17 2.51 -22.10 -22.83
N PHE A 18 2.75 -20.79 -22.71
CA PHE A 18 2.18 -19.79 -23.61
C PHE A 18 2.89 -19.84 -24.97
N TYR A 19 2.55 -20.83 -25.80
CA TYR A 19 2.91 -20.87 -27.22
C TYR A 19 1.65 -20.75 -28.08
N ALA A 20 0.94 -19.63 -27.91
CA ALA A 20 0.11 -19.12 -28.99
C ALA A 20 0.96 -18.08 -29.76
N PRO A 21 1.00 -18.10 -31.11
CA PRO A 21 1.54 -16.97 -31.84
C PRO A 21 0.69 -15.74 -31.46
N VAL A 22 1.28 -14.83 -30.68
CA VAL A 22 0.65 -13.55 -30.35
C VAL A 22 0.54 -12.81 -31.67
N ALA A 23 -0.65 -12.84 -32.29
CA ALA A 23 -0.97 -11.91 -33.35
C ALA A 23 -0.60 -10.52 -32.82
N ARG A 24 0.22 -9.76 -33.56
CA ARG A 24 0.56 -8.38 -33.19
C ARG A 24 -0.70 -7.55 -33.30
N GLY A 25 -1.53 -7.61 -32.26
CA GLY A 25 -2.61 -6.67 -32.07
C GLY A 25 -2.06 -5.25 -31.96
N PRO A 26 -2.94 -4.25 -32.02
CA PRO A 26 -2.56 -2.88 -31.71
C PRO A 26 -1.68 -2.82 -30.46
N SER A 27 -0.56 -2.12 -30.59
CA SER A 27 0.46 -2.03 -29.55
C SER A 27 0.75 -0.56 -29.30
N ILE A 28 0.89 -0.20 -28.03
CA ILE A 28 1.32 1.14 -27.66
C ILE A 28 2.78 1.27 -28.06
N SER A 29 3.08 2.26 -28.89
CA SER A 29 4.47 2.53 -29.24
C SER A 29 5.27 2.89 -27.97
N PRO A 30 6.52 2.44 -27.80
CA PRO A 30 7.35 2.83 -26.67
C PRO A 30 7.46 4.36 -26.53
N ALA A 31 7.50 5.09 -27.65
CA ALA A 31 7.52 6.55 -27.66
C ALA A 31 6.23 7.17 -27.06
N ALA A 32 5.07 6.55 -27.29
CA ALA A 32 3.82 6.97 -26.66
C ALA A 32 3.84 6.75 -25.14
N LEU A 33 4.33 5.60 -24.68
CA LEU A 33 4.49 5.32 -23.24
C LEU A 33 5.42 6.33 -22.57
N THR A 34 6.58 6.62 -23.19
CA THR A 34 7.52 7.62 -22.67
C THR A 34 6.90 9.00 -22.60
N ARG A 35 6.10 9.41 -23.60
CA ARG A 35 5.39 10.69 -23.57
C ARG A 35 4.35 10.76 -22.46
N ALA A 36 3.54 9.70 -22.29
CA ALA A 36 2.56 9.63 -21.21
C ALA A 36 3.26 9.73 -19.84
N PHE A 37 4.34 8.96 -19.64
CA PHE A 37 5.12 8.99 -18.40
C PHE A 37 5.70 10.37 -18.10
N ASN A 38 6.38 11.00 -19.08
CA ASN A 38 7.00 12.31 -18.89
C ASN A 38 5.97 13.41 -18.61
N LYS A 39 4.79 13.32 -19.24
CA LYS A 39 3.67 14.24 -18.97
C LYS A 39 3.19 14.10 -17.53
N THR A 40 2.94 12.87 -17.07
CA THR A 40 2.50 12.61 -15.69
C THR A 40 3.55 13.02 -14.68
N GLN A 41 4.82 12.72 -14.94
CA GLN A 41 5.94 13.15 -14.10
C GLN A 41 5.94 14.68 -13.96
N SER A 42 5.79 15.42 -15.06
CA SER A 42 5.76 16.88 -15.05
C SER A 42 4.52 17.45 -14.33
N SER A 43 3.42 16.69 -14.29
CA SER A 43 2.15 17.08 -13.67
C SER A 43 2.00 16.60 -12.23
N THR A 44 2.93 15.78 -11.73
CA THR A 44 2.82 15.09 -10.43
C THR A 44 2.71 16.09 -9.29
N THR A 45 3.49 17.18 -9.30
CA THR A 45 3.42 18.21 -8.25
C THR A 45 2.02 18.84 -8.17
N ASP A 46 1.41 19.17 -9.31
CA ASP A 46 0.08 19.76 -9.34
C ASP A 46 -0.99 18.75 -8.88
N ILE A 47 -0.87 17.49 -9.29
CA ILE A 47 -1.77 16.40 -8.86
C ILE A 47 -1.71 16.23 -7.34
N VAL A 48 -0.51 16.08 -6.79
CA VAL A 48 -0.24 15.92 -5.35
C VAL A 48 -0.72 17.15 -4.57
N SER A 49 -0.53 18.36 -5.12
CA SER A 49 -1.01 19.60 -4.52
C SER A 49 -2.52 19.68 -4.49
N ARG A 50 -3.23 19.32 -5.57
CA ARG A 50 -4.70 19.30 -5.59
C ARG A 50 -5.29 18.27 -4.63
N ALA A 51 -4.59 17.15 -4.44
CA ALA A 51 -4.97 16.13 -3.46
C ALA A 51 -4.71 16.55 -2.00
N GLY A 52 -4.02 17.67 -1.75
CA GLY A 52 -3.66 18.12 -0.41
C GLY A 52 -2.55 17.31 0.25
N PHE A 53 -1.77 16.55 -0.54
CA PHE A 53 -0.70 15.68 -0.04
C PHE A 53 0.68 16.39 0.04
N ILE A 54 0.76 17.67 -0.35
CA ILE A 54 1.96 18.49 -0.17
C ILE A 54 2.22 18.73 1.32
N GLY A 55 3.46 18.48 1.76
CA GLY A 55 3.88 18.67 3.14
C GLY A 55 3.51 17.52 4.08
N TYR A 56 2.91 16.44 3.58
CA TYR A 56 2.50 15.29 4.41
C TYR A 56 3.68 14.70 5.18
N THR A 57 4.81 14.48 4.52
CA THR A 57 6.03 13.89 5.12
C THR A 57 6.61 14.78 6.23
N GLU A 58 6.49 16.10 6.11
CA GLU A 58 7.05 17.07 7.03
C GLU A 58 6.10 17.44 8.17
N GLN A 59 4.79 17.44 7.93
CA GLN A 59 3.79 17.99 8.87
C GLN A 59 2.92 16.92 9.52
N VAL A 60 2.53 15.87 8.77
CA VAL A 60 1.54 14.88 9.20
C VAL A 60 2.22 13.59 9.65
N TYR A 61 3.11 13.06 8.82
CA TYR A 61 3.81 11.80 9.05
C TYR A 61 4.58 11.74 10.38
N PRO A 62 5.30 12.81 10.81
CA PRO A 62 6.02 12.77 12.08
C PRO A 62 5.09 12.58 13.28
N GLY A 63 3.89 13.18 13.25
CA GLY A 63 2.88 13.02 14.29
C GLY A 63 2.29 11.61 14.33
N ILE A 64 2.00 11.02 13.15
CA ILE A 64 1.58 9.61 13.05
C ILE A 64 2.66 8.68 13.62
N LEU A 65 3.93 8.90 13.25
CA LEU A 65 5.05 8.09 13.70
C LEU A 65 5.22 8.18 15.23
N GLU A 66 5.06 9.36 15.81
CA GLU A 66 5.07 9.55 17.26
C GLU A 66 3.92 8.78 17.95
N ILE A 67 2.70 8.84 17.42
CA ILE A 67 1.56 8.06 17.94
C ILE A 67 1.87 6.57 17.93
N CYS A 68 2.41 6.05 16.81
CA CYS A 68 2.80 4.65 16.69
C CYS A 68 3.84 4.27 17.76
N ARG A 69 4.87 5.11 17.97
CA ARG A 69 5.88 4.88 19.01
C ARG A 69 5.23 4.81 20.39
N ILE A 70 4.33 5.74 20.73
CA ILE A 70 3.62 5.74 22.02
C ILE A 70 2.78 4.47 22.20
N PHE A 71 2.12 3.98 21.14
CA PHE A 71 1.39 2.71 21.19
C PHE A 71 2.32 1.51 21.47
N VAL A 72 3.52 1.49 20.91
CA VAL A 72 4.55 0.47 21.24
C VAL A 72 4.91 0.55 22.72
N VAL A 73 5.18 1.75 23.24
CA VAL A 73 5.48 1.96 24.67
C VAL A 73 4.32 1.47 25.56
N ASP A 74 3.08 1.78 25.20
CA ASP A 74 1.90 1.32 25.93
C ASP A 74 1.73 -0.20 25.88
N ALA A 75 2.07 -0.83 24.75
CA ALA A 75 2.08 -2.29 24.61
C ALA A 75 3.16 -2.93 25.49
N PHE A 76 4.36 -2.34 25.56
CA PHE A 76 5.43 -2.81 26.44
C PHE A 76 5.01 -2.73 27.90
N ARG A 77 4.36 -1.63 28.31
CA ARG A 77 3.82 -1.49 29.66
C ARG A 77 2.82 -2.59 30.01
N LYS A 78 1.92 -2.95 29.07
CA LYS A 78 0.98 -4.09 29.26
C LYS A 78 1.71 -5.42 29.43
N ARG A 79 2.93 -5.54 28.92
CA ARG A 79 3.85 -6.69 29.11
C ARG A 79 4.80 -6.52 30.29
N LYS A 80 4.46 -5.63 31.24
CA LYS A 80 5.24 -5.35 32.47
C LYS A 80 6.63 -4.71 32.21
N CYS A 81 6.83 -4.10 31.05
CA CYS A 81 8.03 -3.33 30.73
C CYS A 81 7.66 -1.84 30.54
N ASP A 82 7.75 -1.05 31.62
CA ASP A 82 7.42 0.37 31.58
C ASP A 82 8.65 1.23 31.33
N ILE A 83 9.03 1.37 30.05
CA ILE A 83 10.25 2.10 29.65
C ILE A 83 10.21 3.60 30.00
N ARG A 84 9.03 4.17 30.28
CA ARG A 84 8.90 5.58 30.72
C ARG A 84 9.47 5.81 32.12
N ARG A 85 9.53 4.77 32.94
CA ARG A 85 10.01 4.84 34.34
C ARG A 85 11.50 4.53 34.48
N LEU A 86 12.16 4.15 33.40
CA LEU A 86 13.58 3.84 33.39
C LEU A 86 14.39 5.14 33.30
N SER A 87 15.53 5.18 33.99
CA SER A 87 16.53 6.22 33.82
C SER A 87 17.29 6.03 32.51
N GLU A 88 17.86 7.10 31.96
CA GLU A 88 18.79 7.01 30.83
C GLU A 88 19.91 5.98 31.11
N GLY A 89 20.25 5.17 30.11
CA GLY A 89 21.25 4.10 30.20
C GLY A 89 20.78 2.85 30.96
N GLN A 90 19.62 2.89 31.61
CA GLN A 90 19.10 1.72 32.31
C GLN A 90 18.67 0.64 31.31
N ALA A 91 19.09 -0.60 31.56
CA ALA A 91 18.72 -1.75 30.73
C ALA A 91 17.20 -1.97 30.70
N ILE A 92 16.67 -2.14 29.49
CA ILE A 92 15.28 -2.51 29.24
C ILE A 92 15.18 -4.02 29.37
N SER A 93 14.33 -4.50 30.29
CA SER A 93 14.13 -5.93 30.48
C SER A 93 13.59 -6.57 29.20
N PRO A 94 14.14 -7.73 28.77
CA PRO A 94 13.63 -8.44 27.62
C PRO A 94 12.15 -8.77 27.79
N ILE A 95 11.34 -8.41 26.79
CA ILE A 95 9.94 -8.83 26.75
C ILE A 95 9.92 -10.25 26.23
N CYS A 96 9.36 -11.17 27.03
CA CYS A 96 9.20 -12.57 26.61
C CYS A 96 8.23 -12.62 25.42
N MET A 97 8.79 -12.86 24.24
CA MET A 97 8.08 -13.12 23.00
C MET A 97 7.99 -14.63 22.79
N GLY A 98 6.86 -15.11 22.31
CA GLY A 98 6.59 -16.54 22.18
C GLY A 98 7.46 -17.18 21.09
N ASP A 99 7.06 -17.01 19.83
CA ASP A 99 7.73 -17.56 18.66
C ASP A 99 8.69 -16.57 17.98
N ASP A 100 9.46 -17.07 17.02
CA ASP A 100 10.43 -16.28 16.23
C ASP A 100 9.75 -15.14 15.45
N ALA A 101 8.51 -15.34 14.98
CA ALA A 101 7.76 -14.30 14.26
C ALA A 101 7.43 -13.12 15.18
N THR A 102 7.04 -13.42 16.42
CA THR A 102 6.78 -12.43 17.46
C THR A 102 8.06 -11.70 17.84
N MET A 103 9.21 -12.38 17.86
CA MET A 103 10.51 -11.74 18.08
C MET A 103 10.89 -10.77 16.95
N ALA A 104 10.68 -11.14 15.68
CA ALA A 104 10.91 -10.23 14.56
C ALA A 104 10.04 -8.97 14.66
N GLN A 105 8.79 -9.11 15.09
CA GLN A 105 7.89 -7.97 15.31
C GLN A 105 8.31 -7.11 16.50
N TYR A 106 8.88 -7.69 17.55
CA TYR A 106 9.49 -6.94 18.64
C TYR A 106 10.66 -6.09 18.16
N LEU A 107 11.55 -6.67 17.36
CA LEU A 107 12.71 -5.96 16.81
C LEU A 107 12.29 -4.83 15.86
N SER A 108 11.26 -5.04 15.04
CA SER A 108 10.73 -3.98 14.17
C SER A 108 10.12 -2.82 14.96
N CYS A 109 9.56 -3.09 16.14
CA CYS A 109 9.07 -2.06 17.06
C CYS A 109 10.20 -1.27 17.75
N MET A 110 11.41 -1.83 17.87
CA MET A 110 12.54 -1.13 18.50
C MET A 110 13.17 -0.08 17.59
N ALA A 111 13.23 -0.32 16.29
CA ALA A 111 13.77 0.63 15.32
C ALA A 111 13.15 2.04 15.42
N PRO A 112 11.81 2.21 15.37
CA PRO A 112 11.22 3.54 15.47
C PRO A 112 11.43 4.19 16.85
N LEU A 113 11.58 3.41 17.93
CA LEU A 113 11.90 3.95 19.25
C LEU A 113 13.36 4.45 19.31
N ALA A 114 14.28 3.76 18.64
CA ALA A 114 15.68 4.16 18.54
C ALA A 114 15.85 5.44 17.71
N ASP A 115 15.11 5.55 16.61
CA ASP A 115 15.07 6.78 15.79
C ASP A 115 14.59 8.02 16.57
N ALA A 116 13.84 7.82 17.66
CA ALA A 116 13.39 8.88 18.56
C ALA A 116 14.31 9.09 19.77
N ASP A 117 15.43 8.36 19.86
CA ASP A 117 16.31 8.31 21.01
C ASP A 117 15.59 7.92 22.33
N TRP A 118 14.50 7.16 22.21
CA TRP A 118 13.77 6.63 23.38
C TRP A 118 14.44 5.37 23.92
N VAL A 119 15.12 4.63 23.03
CA VAL A 119 15.92 3.45 23.35
C VAL A 119 17.23 3.49 22.58
N SER A 120 18.25 2.83 23.09
CA SER A 120 19.50 2.58 22.35
C SER A 120 19.75 1.07 22.28
N THR A 121 20.19 0.59 21.12
CA THR A 121 20.54 -0.81 20.92
C THR A 121 22.04 -0.96 21.04
N GLU A 122 22.48 -1.63 22.11
CA GLU A 122 23.87 -2.01 22.33
C GLU A 122 24.09 -3.48 21.94
N PRO A 123 25.34 -3.92 21.74
CA PRO A 123 25.62 -5.34 21.49
C PRO A 123 25.03 -6.21 22.60
N GLY A 124 23.99 -6.98 22.26
CA GLY A 124 23.35 -7.95 23.14
C GLY A 124 22.31 -7.41 24.11
N HIS A 125 22.03 -6.09 24.17
CA HIS A 125 21.00 -5.55 25.04
C HIS A 125 20.45 -4.19 24.57
N VAL A 126 19.26 -3.83 25.06
CA VAL A 126 18.62 -2.54 24.76
C VAL A 126 18.57 -1.73 26.05
N VAL A 127 18.95 -0.46 25.99
CA VAL A 127 18.91 0.47 27.12
C VAL A 127 17.96 1.63 26.84
N ARG A 128 17.51 2.29 27.91
CA ARG A 128 16.71 3.51 27.83
C ARG A 128 17.56 4.67 27.29
N GLY A 129 17.08 5.34 26.25
CA GLY A 129 17.73 6.53 25.68
C GLY A 129 17.54 7.80 26.52
N ALA A 130 18.12 8.91 26.08
CA ALA A 130 18.11 10.18 26.82
C ALA A 130 16.84 10.99 26.58
N ALA A 131 16.26 10.90 25.39
CA ALA A 131 15.09 11.69 25.02
C ALA A 131 13.87 11.35 25.90
N PRO A 132 13.10 12.36 26.36
CA PRO A 132 11.91 12.13 27.16
C PRO A 132 10.81 11.46 26.32
N ILE A 133 10.10 10.51 26.93
CA ILE A 133 8.93 9.86 26.32
C ILE A 133 7.68 10.62 26.76
N PRO A 134 6.78 11.01 25.83
CA PRO A 134 5.52 11.67 26.18
C PRO A 134 4.70 10.89 27.23
N PRO A 135 4.16 11.57 28.25
CA PRO A 135 3.40 10.92 29.32
C PRO A 135 2.00 10.45 28.88
N GLU A 136 1.47 11.01 27.79
CA GLU A 136 0.15 10.68 27.27
C GLU A 136 0.07 9.23 26.78
N SER A 137 -1.14 8.67 26.79
CA SER A 137 -1.40 7.39 26.14
C SER A 137 -1.45 7.56 24.61
N GLY A 138 -1.21 6.47 23.88
CA GLY A 138 -1.32 6.49 22.41
C GLY A 138 -2.70 6.94 21.93
N ARG A 139 -3.74 6.58 22.69
CA ARG A 139 -5.12 7.03 22.43
C ARG A 139 -5.27 8.53 22.59
N ASP A 140 -4.77 9.10 23.69
CA ASP A 140 -4.91 10.53 23.95
C ASP A 140 -4.13 11.36 22.93
N ARG A 141 -2.90 10.91 22.58
CA ARG A 141 -2.11 11.53 21.51
C ARG A 141 -2.82 11.46 20.15
N ALA A 142 -3.41 10.32 19.82
CA ALA A 142 -4.16 10.16 18.58
C ALA A 142 -5.38 11.10 18.53
N LEU A 143 -6.12 11.26 19.63
CA LEU A 143 -7.26 12.18 19.69
C LEU A 143 -6.82 13.65 19.53
N LEU A 144 -5.70 14.04 20.12
CA LEU A 144 -5.12 15.38 19.92
C LEU A 144 -4.72 15.59 18.46
N PHE A 145 -4.05 14.59 17.86
CA PHE A 145 -3.63 14.65 16.48
C PHE A 145 -4.82 14.73 15.51
N ILE A 146 -5.87 13.94 15.73
CA ILE A 146 -7.12 13.98 14.98
C ILE A 146 -7.80 15.34 15.12
N ARG A 147 -7.78 15.96 16.29
CA ARG A 147 -8.33 17.31 16.46
C ARG A 147 -7.61 18.33 15.59
N ASP A 148 -6.28 18.25 15.55
CA ASP A 148 -5.43 19.20 14.84
C ASP A 148 -5.33 18.89 13.33
N HIS A 149 -5.54 17.63 12.96
CA HIS A 149 -5.59 17.09 11.59
C HIS A 149 -6.88 16.28 11.42
N PRO A 150 -8.06 16.93 11.41
CA PRO A 150 -9.33 16.24 11.30
C PRO A 150 -9.31 15.39 10.04
N PRO A 151 -9.39 14.05 10.16
CA PRO A 151 -9.49 13.23 8.99
C PRO A 151 -10.82 13.59 8.32
N ARG A 152 -10.87 13.54 6.99
CA ARG A 152 -12.15 13.50 6.28
C ARG A 152 -12.84 12.13 6.41
N LEU A 153 -12.35 11.28 7.32
CA LEU A 153 -12.89 9.97 7.66
C LEU A 153 -14.10 10.15 8.58
N SER A 154 -15.28 10.10 7.98
CA SER A 154 -16.50 9.84 8.74
C SER A 154 -16.39 8.50 9.49
N GLU A 155 -16.49 8.58 10.82
CA GLU A 155 -17.02 7.57 11.76
C GLU A 155 -16.18 6.36 12.28
N SER A 156 -15.00 6.01 11.77
CA SER A 156 -14.48 4.63 11.97
C SER A 156 -13.52 4.30 13.15
N TRP A 157 -13.38 5.11 14.22
CA TRP A 157 -12.36 4.84 15.27
C TRP A 157 -12.91 4.73 16.71
N SER A 158 -13.53 3.59 17.06
CA SER A 158 -14.06 3.34 18.43
C SER A 158 -13.14 2.53 19.36
N GLY A 159 -12.08 1.89 18.85
CA GLY A 159 -10.95 1.38 19.67
C GLY A 159 -11.25 0.26 20.66
N GLN A 160 -12.29 -0.56 20.45
CA GLN A 160 -12.68 -1.63 21.39
C GLN A 160 -12.30 -3.06 20.98
N THR A 161 -11.68 -3.28 19.83
CA THR A 161 -11.41 -4.63 19.28
C THR A 161 -9.94 -4.84 18.87
N ASP A 162 -9.53 -6.11 18.75
CA ASP A 162 -8.22 -6.53 18.25
C ASP A 162 -7.98 -5.91 16.86
N PRO A 163 -7.02 -5.00 16.68
CA PRO A 163 -6.95 -4.15 15.49
C PRO A 163 -6.70 -4.97 14.22
N VAL A 164 -5.98 -6.10 14.26
CA VAL A 164 -5.75 -6.88 13.03
C VAL A 164 -7.04 -7.61 12.65
N ARG A 165 -7.67 -8.31 13.58
CA ARG A 165 -8.93 -9.02 13.33
C ARG A 165 -10.09 -8.05 13.04
N ALA A 166 -10.15 -6.94 13.76
CA ALA A 166 -11.13 -5.88 13.58
C ALA A 166 -10.97 -5.12 12.28
N LEU A 167 -9.77 -5.10 11.68
CA LEU A 167 -9.51 -4.47 10.38
C LEU A 167 -9.63 -5.46 9.23
N THR A 168 -9.18 -6.71 9.37
CA THR A 168 -9.07 -7.64 8.22
C THR A 168 -10.09 -8.77 8.23
N ALA A 169 -10.64 -9.16 9.39
CA ALA A 169 -11.57 -10.29 9.49
C ALA A 169 -13.03 -9.86 9.64
N GLU A 170 -13.29 -8.69 10.24
CA GLU A 170 -14.65 -8.16 10.39
C GLU A 170 -15.05 -7.31 9.18
N ALA A 171 -16.28 -7.48 8.70
CA ALA A 171 -16.80 -6.73 7.54
C ALA A 171 -16.73 -5.21 7.77
N ALA A 172 -16.96 -4.74 9.01
CA ALA A 172 -16.81 -3.35 9.38
C ALA A 172 -15.35 -2.86 9.26
N GLY A 173 -14.39 -3.71 9.62
CA GLY A 173 -12.96 -3.48 9.45
C GLY A 173 -12.53 -3.35 8.00
N LYS A 174 -12.90 -4.35 7.20
CA LYS A 174 -12.62 -4.38 5.76
C LYS A 174 -13.20 -3.14 5.09
N ARG A 175 -14.43 -2.74 5.46
CA ARG A 175 -15.09 -1.53 4.95
C ARG A 175 -14.36 -0.26 5.41
N ALA A 176 -14.00 -0.13 6.68
CA ALA A 176 -13.22 1.01 7.18
C ALA A 176 -11.84 1.13 6.51
N LEU A 177 -11.17 0.01 6.22
CA LEU A 177 -9.93 -0.05 5.44
C LEU A 177 -10.13 0.37 3.98
N ALA A 178 -11.22 -0.06 3.36
CA ALA A 178 -11.57 0.35 2.01
C ALA A 178 -11.87 1.85 1.95
N GLU A 179 -12.66 2.38 2.88
CA GLU A 179 -12.97 3.81 3.01
C GLU A 179 -11.70 4.64 3.27
N LEU A 180 -10.81 4.17 4.15
CA LEU A 180 -9.51 4.81 4.40
C LEU A 180 -8.64 4.88 3.16
N ARG A 181 -8.78 3.93 2.23
CA ARG A 181 -8.06 3.92 0.96
C ARG A 181 -8.74 4.72 -0.14
N VAL A 182 -9.99 5.13 0.01
CA VAL A 182 -10.70 5.87 -1.05
C VAL A 182 -10.62 7.38 -0.82
N ASP A 183 -10.69 7.84 0.44
CA ASP A 183 -10.90 9.26 0.76
C ASP A 183 -9.72 9.98 1.45
N ASP A 184 -8.56 9.34 1.60
CA ASP A 184 -7.37 10.00 2.14
C ASP A 184 -6.55 10.73 1.05
N CYS A 185 -5.88 11.82 1.44
CA CYS A 185 -5.09 12.65 0.53
C CYS A 185 -3.96 11.89 -0.19
N THR A 186 -3.42 10.85 0.44
CA THR A 186 -2.39 9.98 -0.13
C THR A 186 -2.99 9.17 -1.27
N SER A 187 -4.08 8.45 -1.01
CA SER A 187 -4.81 7.72 -2.05
C SER A 187 -5.27 8.62 -3.17
N ALA A 188 -5.85 9.79 -2.88
CA ALA A 188 -6.26 10.75 -3.90
C ALA A 188 -5.09 11.20 -4.79
N ALA A 189 -3.90 11.44 -4.20
CA ALA A 189 -2.70 11.79 -4.95
C ALA A 189 -2.25 10.63 -5.86
N PHE A 190 -2.18 9.41 -5.34
CA PHE A 190 -1.80 8.22 -6.12
C PHE A 190 -2.81 7.90 -7.23
N HIS A 191 -4.10 8.00 -6.93
CA HIS A 191 -5.17 7.82 -7.91
C HIS A 191 -5.03 8.84 -9.04
N GLY A 192 -4.84 10.13 -8.72
CA GLY A 192 -4.64 11.16 -9.73
C GLY A 192 -3.40 10.96 -10.60
N VAL A 193 -2.29 10.47 -10.04
CA VAL A 193 -1.07 10.16 -10.80
C VAL A 193 -1.32 8.98 -11.75
N MET A 194 -1.95 7.91 -11.26
CA MET A 194 -2.28 6.76 -12.08
C MET A 194 -3.32 7.10 -13.15
N GLU A 195 -4.33 7.91 -12.83
CA GLU A 195 -5.35 8.39 -13.76
C GLU A 195 -4.72 9.18 -14.92
N ASP A 196 -3.84 10.15 -14.63
CA ASP A 196 -3.18 10.92 -15.70
C ASP A 196 -2.29 10.03 -16.58
N PHE A 197 -1.57 9.07 -15.99
CA PHE A 197 -0.69 8.16 -16.74
C PHE A 197 -1.50 7.19 -17.61
N ILE A 198 -2.49 6.52 -17.04
CA ILE A 198 -3.35 5.55 -17.75
C ILE A 198 -4.19 6.27 -18.80
N GLY A 199 -4.69 7.47 -18.50
CA GLY A 199 -5.34 8.33 -19.50
C GLY A 199 -4.40 8.62 -20.67
N GLY A 200 -3.15 9.01 -20.41
CA GLY A 200 -2.15 9.19 -21.46
C GLY A 200 -1.86 7.94 -22.29
N ILE A 201 -1.93 6.75 -21.68
CA ILE A 201 -1.81 5.48 -22.39
C ILE A 201 -3.02 5.23 -23.30
N VAL A 202 -4.22 5.36 -22.76
CA VAL A 202 -5.48 5.15 -23.50
C VAL A 202 -5.57 6.12 -24.68
N ASP A 203 -5.16 7.37 -24.48
CA ASP A 203 -5.14 8.41 -25.50
C ASP A 203 -4.20 8.11 -26.67
N ALA A 204 -3.10 7.43 -26.38
CA ALA A 204 -2.09 7.08 -27.36
C ALA A 204 -2.24 5.66 -27.91
N TYR A 205 -3.22 4.90 -27.42
CA TYR A 205 -3.52 3.56 -27.90
C TYR A 205 -4.26 3.66 -29.24
N ASP A 206 -3.72 3.01 -30.26
CA ASP A 206 -4.39 2.93 -31.55
C ASP A 206 -5.44 1.81 -31.52
N PHE A 207 -6.70 2.18 -31.36
CA PHE A 207 -7.81 1.23 -31.43
C PHE A 207 -8.24 0.92 -32.89
N ALA A 208 -7.53 1.44 -33.90
CA ALA A 208 -7.79 1.06 -35.28
C ALA A 208 -7.45 -0.42 -35.48
N GLY A 209 -8.44 -1.20 -35.91
CA GLY A 209 -8.32 -2.66 -36.08
C GLY A 209 -8.67 -3.48 -34.84
N SER A 210 -9.05 -2.86 -33.72
CA SER A 210 -9.68 -3.57 -32.61
C SER A 210 -11.14 -3.87 -32.97
N ASP A 211 -11.44 -5.09 -33.42
CA ASP A 211 -12.82 -5.51 -33.56
C ASP A 211 -13.37 -5.86 -32.17
N PRO A 212 -14.38 -5.12 -31.66
CA PRO A 212 -14.94 -5.38 -30.33
C PRO A 212 -15.65 -6.74 -30.22
N TYR A 213 -15.96 -7.39 -31.34
CA TYR A 213 -16.68 -8.67 -31.39
C TYR A 213 -15.77 -9.89 -31.61
N PHE A 214 -14.51 -9.69 -32.04
CA PHE A 214 -13.58 -10.79 -32.35
C PHE A 214 -12.39 -10.91 -31.38
N GLY A 215 -12.41 -10.20 -30.25
CA GLY A 215 -11.51 -10.44 -29.10
C GLY A 215 -10.02 -10.15 -29.35
N GLY A 216 -9.66 -9.61 -30.52
CA GLY A 216 -8.28 -9.31 -30.91
C GLY A 216 -8.09 -7.82 -31.13
N GLY A 217 -7.60 -7.11 -30.12
CA GLY A 217 -7.11 -5.73 -30.29
C GLY A 217 -7.57 -4.71 -29.26
N GLY A 218 -8.23 -5.13 -28.18
CA GLY A 218 -8.48 -4.26 -27.04
C GLY A 218 -7.24 -4.06 -26.15
N LEU A 219 -7.25 -3.00 -25.36
CA LEU A 219 -6.30 -2.79 -24.26
C LEU A 219 -6.65 -3.77 -23.13
N ASN A 220 -5.76 -4.70 -22.82
CA ASN A 220 -5.92 -5.61 -21.70
C ASN A 220 -5.05 -5.15 -20.53
N VAL A 221 -5.68 -4.86 -19.40
CA VAL A 221 -5.01 -4.41 -18.17
C VAL A 221 -5.17 -5.50 -17.12
N LEU A 222 -4.07 -5.88 -16.47
CA LEU A 222 -4.05 -6.89 -15.41
C LEU A 222 -3.49 -6.27 -14.14
N GLU A 223 -4.27 -6.25 -13.07
CA GLU A 223 -3.82 -5.88 -11.72
C GLU A 223 -3.34 -7.13 -10.99
N LEU A 224 -2.07 -7.10 -10.54
CA LEU A 224 -1.47 -8.18 -9.75
C LEU A 224 -1.46 -7.79 -8.27
N GLY A 225 -1.89 -8.70 -7.40
CA GLY A 225 -2.01 -8.42 -5.97
C GLY A 225 -3.14 -7.45 -5.66
N ALA A 226 -4.27 -7.59 -6.35
CA ALA A 226 -5.41 -6.68 -6.24
C ALA A 226 -6.02 -6.65 -4.82
N GLY A 227 -5.79 -7.69 -4.01
CA GLY A 227 -6.30 -7.82 -2.66
C GLY A 227 -7.81 -7.59 -2.61
N ALA A 228 -8.23 -6.69 -1.72
CA ALA A 228 -9.64 -6.27 -1.59
C ALA A 228 -10.12 -5.30 -2.69
N ALA A 229 -9.44 -5.23 -3.84
CA ALA A 229 -9.83 -4.46 -5.02
C ALA A 229 -10.02 -2.95 -4.79
N GLY A 230 -9.29 -2.36 -3.84
CA GLY A 230 -9.36 -0.92 -3.57
C GLY A 230 -8.98 -0.08 -4.81
N THR A 231 -7.91 -0.46 -5.50
CA THR A 231 -7.49 0.19 -6.75
C THR A 231 -8.49 -0.06 -7.88
N ALA A 232 -8.91 -1.32 -8.03
CA ALA A 232 -9.88 -1.73 -9.04
C ALA A 232 -11.20 -0.97 -8.94
N GLY A 233 -11.66 -0.66 -7.72
CA GLY A 233 -12.92 0.03 -7.45
C GLY A 233 -13.04 1.40 -8.13
N TRP A 234 -11.92 2.12 -8.33
CA TRP A 234 -11.91 3.39 -9.06
C TRP A 234 -11.28 3.28 -10.45
N LEU A 235 -10.31 2.39 -10.64
CA LEU A 235 -9.61 2.24 -11.92
C LEU A 235 -10.48 1.55 -12.98
N ALA A 236 -11.29 0.56 -12.60
CA ALA A 236 -12.18 -0.10 -13.57
C ALA A 236 -13.27 0.86 -14.11
N PRO A 237 -13.96 1.68 -13.28
CA PRO A 237 -14.80 2.75 -13.77
C PRO A 237 -14.07 3.76 -14.66
N LEU A 238 -12.84 4.16 -14.29
CA LEU A 238 -12.04 5.06 -15.12
C LEU A 238 -11.80 4.45 -16.50
N LEU A 239 -11.40 3.19 -16.59
CA LEU A 239 -11.15 2.49 -17.86
C LEU A 239 -12.41 2.26 -18.70
N LYS A 240 -13.57 2.07 -18.06
CA LYS A 240 -14.87 1.96 -18.74
C LYS A 240 -15.38 3.33 -19.22
N GLY A 241 -15.20 4.37 -18.41
CA GLY A 241 -15.75 5.70 -18.62
C GLY A 241 -14.81 6.68 -19.32
N SER A 242 -13.56 6.31 -19.59
CA SER A 242 -12.54 7.29 -20.01
C SER A 242 -12.91 8.00 -21.30
N ARG A 243 -13.61 7.34 -22.24
CA ARG A 243 -14.07 7.94 -23.51
C ARG A 243 -15.27 7.20 -24.13
N PRO A 244 -16.16 7.92 -24.84
CA PRO A 244 -17.13 7.31 -25.76
C PRO A 244 -16.40 6.45 -26.80
N GLY A 245 -16.81 5.18 -26.94
CA GLY A 245 -16.26 4.25 -27.94
C GLY A 245 -15.18 3.29 -27.44
N LEU A 246 -14.81 3.35 -26.14
CA LEU A 246 -13.97 2.34 -25.49
C LEU A 246 -14.75 1.11 -25.00
N ASP A 247 -16.09 1.13 -25.10
CA ASP A 247 -16.95 0.02 -24.69
C ASP A 247 -16.56 -1.27 -25.42
N GLY A 248 -16.24 -2.31 -24.64
CA GLY A 248 -15.77 -3.60 -25.15
C GLY A 248 -14.35 -3.61 -25.72
N ARG A 249 -13.63 -2.48 -25.68
CA ARG A 249 -12.24 -2.35 -26.16
C ARG A 249 -11.20 -2.33 -25.05
N VAL A 250 -11.61 -2.25 -23.78
CA VAL A 250 -10.73 -2.38 -22.63
C VAL A 250 -11.19 -3.56 -21.78
N SER A 251 -10.28 -4.47 -21.47
CA SER A 251 -10.51 -5.52 -20.48
C SER A 251 -9.68 -5.25 -19.23
N TYR A 252 -10.28 -5.46 -18.06
CA TYR A 252 -9.62 -5.29 -16.77
C TYR A 252 -9.69 -6.60 -16.00
N GLY A 253 -8.54 -7.23 -15.80
CA GLY A 253 -8.38 -8.47 -15.06
C GLY A 253 -7.80 -8.22 -13.67
N LEU A 254 -8.30 -8.95 -12.68
CA LEU A 254 -7.78 -8.96 -11.32
C LEU A 254 -7.11 -10.30 -11.04
N TYR A 255 -5.95 -10.25 -10.42
CA TYR A 255 -5.27 -11.42 -9.90
C TYR A 255 -4.80 -11.18 -8.48
N ASP A 256 -5.05 -12.15 -7.61
CA ASP A 256 -4.49 -12.23 -6.28
C ASP A 256 -4.14 -13.69 -5.97
N LYS A 257 -3.13 -13.90 -5.13
CA LYS A 257 -2.74 -15.24 -4.67
C LYS A 257 -3.75 -15.79 -3.66
N GLU A 258 -4.50 -14.94 -2.96
CA GLU A 258 -5.50 -15.31 -1.96
C GLU A 258 -6.90 -15.26 -2.58
N ALA A 259 -7.43 -16.42 -2.97
CA ALA A 259 -8.70 -16.52 -3.69
C ALA A 259 -9.87 -15.82 -2.98
N GLY A 260 -9.93 -15.92 -1.65
CA GLY A 260 -11.02 -15.33 -0.84
C GLY A 260 -11.08 -13.79 -0.85
N LEU A 261 -10.02 -13.10 -1.31
CA LEU A 261 -10.05 -11.64 -1.42
C LEU A 261 -10.76 -11.15 -2.69
N LEU A 262 -10.81 -11.98 -3.74
CA LEU A 262 -11.47 -11.65 -5.02
C LEU A 262 -12.93 -12.11 -5.09
N GLU A 263 -13.35 -13.03 -4.23
CA GLU A 263 -14.74 -13.49 -4.15
C GLU A 263 -15.67 -12.34 -3.74
N ASP A 264 -15.28 -11.56 -2.71
CA ASP A 264 -15.99 -10.38 -2.22
C ASP A 264 -16.18 -9.29 -3.32
N VAL A 265 -15.35 -9.31 -4.37
CA VAL A 265 -15.32 -8.30 -5.45
C VAL A 265 -16.22 -8.68 -6.63
N ARG A 266 -16.47 -9.97 -6.85
CA ARG A 266 -17.33 -10.46 -7.94
C ARG A 266 -18.82 -10.34 -7.62
N GLU A 267 -19.16 -10.26 -6.33
CA GLU A 267 -20.54 -10.15 -5.85
C GLU A 267 -21.03 -8.68 -5.74
N ALA A 268 -20.11 -7.70 -5.85
CA ALA A 268 -20.38 -6.27 -5.80
C ALA A 268 -20.52 -5.64 -7.21
#